data_AF-A0A946V9C9-F1
#
_entry.id   AF-A0A946V9C9-F1
#
_cell.length_a   1.000
_cell.length_b   1.000
_cell.length_c   1.000
_cell.angle_alpha   90.00
_cell.angle_beta   90.00
_cell.angle_gamma   90.00
#
_symmetry.space_group_name_H-M   'P 1'
#
loop_
_entity.id
_entity.type
_entity.pdbx_description
1 polymer ?
#
loop_
_entity_poly.entity_id
_entity_poly.type
_entity_poly.pdbx_seq_one_letter_code
_entity_poly.pdbx_strand_id
1 'polypeptide(L)' 'MTARTASVERNTNETQISVQLNLDGTGQSSLKTGLPFFEHMIDQIARHG' A
#
# COMPACT_ATOMS: atom_id res chain seq x y z
N MET A 1 -12.93 18.03 -7.62
CA MET A 1 -13.20 17.06 -6.54
C MET A 1 -11.87 16.73 -5.88
N THR A 2 -11.85 16.55 -4.56
CA THR A 2 -10.66 16.11 -3.83
C THR A 2 -10.48 14.61 -4.03
N ALA A 3 -9.26 14.14 -4.28
CA ALA A 3 -8.96 12.71 -4.46
C ALA A 3 -9.24 11.92 -3.17
N ARG A 4 -9.72 10.69 -3.31
CA ARG A 4 -9.99 9.75 -2.22
C ARG A 4 -8.68 9.12 -1.75
N THR A 5 -8.02 9.80 -0.82
CA THR A 5 -6.73 9.37 -0.28
C THR A 5 -6.81 9.08 1.21
N ALA A 6 -5.97 8.16 1.68
CA ALA A 6 -5.81 7.85 3.10
C ALA A 6 -4.34 7.53 3.41
N SER A 7 -3.93 7.84 4.64
CA SER A 7 -2.65 7.45 5.20
C SER A 7 -2.90 6.80 6.56
N VAL A 8 -2.29 5.65 6.81
CA VAL A 8 -2.42 4.90 8.06
C VAL A 8 -1.04 4.48 8.53
N GLU A 9 -0.78 4.71 9.80
CA GLU A 9 0.41 4.24 10.50
C GLU A 9 -0.01 3.33 11.65
N ARG A 10 0.66 2.19 11.79
CA ARG A 10 0.42 1.22 12.87
C ARG A 10 1.75 0.68 13.37
N ASN A 11 2.03 0.97 14.63
CA ASN A 11 3.28 0.60 15.28
C ASN A 11 2.98 -0.27 16.49
N THR A 12 3.52 -1.48 16.51
CA THR A 12 3.48 -2.43 17.62
C THR A 12 4.89 -2.93 17.94
N ASN A 13 5.07 -3.73 18.99
CA ASN A 13 6.38 -4.28 19.32
C ASN A 13 6.89 -5.28 18.27
N GLU A 14 5.98 -5.89 17.50
CA GLU A 14 6.28 -6.90 16.49
C GLU A 14 6.56 -6.28 15.12
N THR A 15 5.82 -5.22 14.75
CA THR A 15 5.88 -4.64 13.40
C THR A 15 5.65 -3.12 13.42
N GLN A 16 6.23 -2.45 12.43
CA GLN A 16 6.04 -1.03 12.18
C GLN A 16 5.55 -0.90 10.74
N ILE A 17 4.36 -0.36 10.53
CA ILE A 17 3.67 -0.38 9.23
C ILE A 17 3.20 1.04 8.89
N SER A 18 3.50 1.47 7.66
CA SER A 18 3.00 2.71 7.07
C SER A 18 2.40 2.41 5.70
N VAL A 19 1.20 2.91 5.45
CA VAL A 19 0.46 2.72 4.20
C VAL A 19 -0.13 4.05 3.74
N GLN A 20 0.09 4.38 2.47
CA GLN A 20 -0.61 5.45 1.78
C GLN A 20 -1.38 4.87 0.60
N LEU A 21 -2.64 5.27 0.44
CA LEU A 21 -3.53 4.78 -0.61
C LEU A 21 -4.23 5.95 -1.30
N ASN A 22 -4.33 5.86 -2.62
CA ASN A 22 -5.15 6.74 -3.46
C ASN A 22 -6.08 5.87 -4.31
N LEU A 23 -7.39 5.91 -4.03
CA LEU A 23 -8.39 5.15 -4.77
C LEU A 23 -8.68 5.70 -6.17
N ASP A 24 -8.21 6.92 -6.46
CA ASP A 24 -8.31 7.56 -7.77
C ASP A 24 -6.95 7.57 -8.49
N GLY A 25 -6.05 6.64 -8.13
CA GLY A 25 -4.70 6.49 -8.68
C GLY A 25 -4.66 5.77 -10.04
N THR A 26 -3.44 5.53 -10.53
CA THR A 26 -3.17 4.93 -11.85
C THR A 26 -2.48 3.56 -11.78
N GLY A 27 -2.60 2.87 -10.64
CA GLY A 27 -2.00 1.56 -10.38
C GLY A 27 -0.49 1.56 -10.14
N GLN A 28 0.07 2.71 -9.73
CA GLN A 28 1.44 2.78 -9.23
C GLN A 28 1.53 2.23 -7.81
N SER A 29 2.56 1.42 -7.54
CA SER A 29 2.85 0.84 -6.23
C SER A 29 4.32 1.05 -5.87
N SER A 30 4.60 1.26 -4.58
CA SER A 30 5.95 1.22 -4.01
C SER A 30 5.86 0.44 -2.72
N LEU A 31 6.47 -0.75 -2.71
CA LEU A 31 6.27 -1.74 -1.66
C LEU A 31 7.63 -2.12 -1.08
N LYS A 32 7.72 -2.10 0.25
CA LYS A 32 8.90 -2.52 0.99
C LYS A 32 8.48 -3.17 2.30
N THR A 33 8.09 -4.43 2.22
CA THR A 33 7.64 -5.25 3.35
C THR A 33 8.73 -6.21 3.81
N GLY A 34 9.75 -6.46 2.97
CA GLY A 34 10.79 -7.46 3.23
C GLY A 34 10.36 -8.90 2.91
N LEU A 35 9.13 -9.09 2.41
CA LEU A 35 8.58 -10.38 2.01
C LEU A 35 8.22 -10.34 0.51
N PRO A 36 9.12 -10.80 -0.38
CA PRO A 36 8.98 -10.60 -1.83
C PRO A 36 7.66 -11.13 -2.43
N PHE A 37 7.17 -12.27 -1.94
CA PHE A 37 5.91 -12.83 -2.42
C PHE A 37 4.70 -11.97 -2.01
N PHE A 38 4.72 -11.38 -0.82
CA PHE A 38 3.66 -10.51 -0.37
C PHE A 38 3.62 -9.20 -1.17
N GLU A 39 4.80 -8.64 -1.50
CA GLU A 39 4.90 -7.49 -2.40
C GLU A 39 4.34 -7.82 -3.78
N HIS A 40 4.66 -8.99 -4.33
CA HIS A 40 4.08 -9.44 -5.60
C HIS A 40 2.55 -9.49 -5.56
N MET A 41 1.96 -9.99 -4.47
CA MET A 41 0.50 -10.05 -4.31
C MET A 41 -0.13 -8.65 -4.21
N ILE A 42 0.45 -7.72 -3.44
CA ILE A 42 -0.08 -6.35 -3.33
C ILE A 42 0.06 -5.60 -4.66
N ASP A 43 1.15 -5.82 -5.41
CA ASP A 43 1.35 -5.18 -6.71
C ASP A 43 0.23 -5.55 -7.71
N GLN A 44 -0.29 -6.79 -7.65
CA GLN A 44 -1.46 -7.19 -8.44
C GLN A 44 -2.71 -6.38 -8.07
N ILE A 45 -2.94 -6.14 -6.78
CA ILE A 45 -4.07 -5.33 -6.29
C ILE A 45 -3.95 -3.90 -6.83
N ALA A 46 -2.76 -3.31 -6.77
CA ALA A 46 -2.54 -1.95 -7.27
C ALA A 46 -2.82 -1.83 -8.78
N ARG A 47 -2.43 -2.83 -9.59
CA ARG A 47 -2.58 -2.78 -11.06
C ARG A 47 -3.97 -3.11 -11.57
N HIS A 48 -4.72 -3.93 -10.84
CA HIS A 48 -5.98 -4.53 -11.33
C HIS A 48 -7.22 -4.13 -10.52
N GLY A 49 -7.04 -3.46 -9.38
CA GLY A 49 -8.12 -2.95 -8.53
C GLY A 49 -8.73 -1.62 -8.97
#